data_AF-K7Z5V7-F1
#
_entry.id   AF-K7Z5V7-F1
#
_cell.length_a   1.000
_cell.length_b   1.000
_cell.length_c   1.000
_cell.angle_alpha   90.00
_cell.angle_beta   90.00
_cell.angle_gamma   90.00
#
_symmetry.space_group_name_H-M   'P 1'
#
loop_
_entity.id
_entity.type
_entity.pdbx_description
1 polymer ?
#
loop_
_entity_poly.entity_id
_entity_poly.type
_entity_poly.pdbx_seq_one_letter_code
_entity_poly.pdbx_strand_id
1 'polypeptide(L)'
;LDLIHPKDRSTFASQITSGIAIPISESKGTYQKDSRTTVCVMLRRYRGLRSDGYGITGKTVAYKPFRLVLNFREASEKTSSGSLSNIVPTSTRILLVVCATPIRSVYKNPGELLAHRSPKFSTRHSSTGILTHVDIAAVSAFGYLPQDMIGRPILDFYHPEDLQMLKGVYEVVIKKGQAAGGPFSSMTYRFLIQNGCYVTLETEW
;
A
#
# COMPACT_ATOMS: atom_id res chain seq x y z
N LEU A 1 2.43 -18.14 -4.21
CA LEU A 1 2.54 -17.15 -3.10
C LEU A 1 3.98 -16.99 -2.58
N ASP A 2 4.93 -17.82 -3.00
CA ASP A 2 6.28 -17.88 -2.42
C ASP A 2 7.17 -16.66 -2.69
N LEU A 3 6.78 -15.81 -3.65
CA LEU A 3 7.47 -14.56 -3.95
C LEU A 3 7.08 -13.43 -3.00
N ILE A 4 5.94 -13.51 -2.32
CA ILE A 4 5.46 -12.45 -1.43
C ILE A 4 6.00 -12.70 -0.01
N HIS A 5 6.49 -11.64 0.63
CA HIS A 5 6.96 -11.71 2.01
C HIS A 5 5.85 -12.25 2.93
N PRO A 6 6.14 -13.18 3.86
CA PRO A 6 5.12 -13.80 4.73
C PRO A 6 4.16 -12.80 5.39
N LYS A 7 4.69 -11.68 5.90
CA LYS A 7 3.91 -10.61 6.53
C LYS A 7 2.84 -9.97 5.64
N ASP A 8 3.04 -9.96 4.32
CA ASP A 8 2.14 -9.28 3.36
C ASP A 8 1.13 -10.24 2.73
N ARG A 9 1.21 -11.54 3.02
CA ARG A 9 0.38 -12.58 2.38
C ARG A 9 -1.11 -12.40 2.69
N SER A 10 -1.45 -12.04 3.93
CA SER A 10 -2.83 -11.79 4.35
C SER A 10 -3.42 -10.58 3.62
N THR A 11 -2.67 -9.47 3.54
CA THR A 11 -3.06 -8.27 2.80
C THR A 11 -3.29 -8.58 1.32
N PHE A 12 -2.37 -9.33 0.70
CA PHE A 12 -2.52 -9.73 -0.70
C PHE A 12 -3.73 -10.64 -0.92
N ALA A 13 -3.93 -11.65 -0.08
CA ALA A 13 -5.07 -12.56 -0.16
C ALA A 13 -6.40 -11.80 -0.02
N SER A 14 -6.50 -10.90 0.98
CA SER A 14 -7.68 -10.05 1.19
C SER A 14 -8.00 -9.20 -0.05
N GLN A 15 -6.99 -8.61 -0.69
CA GLN A 15 -7.17 -7.79 -1.89
C GLN A 15 -7.64 -8.60 -3.11
N ILE A 16 -7.19 -9.85 -3.23
CA ILE A 16 -7.71 -10.77 -4.25
C ILE A 16 -9.17 -11.14 -3.96
N THR A 17 -9.47 -11.55 -2.72
CA THR A 17 -10.83 -11.97 -2.33
C THR A 17 -11.85 -10.86 -2.54
N SER A 18 -11.53 -9.63 -2.12
CA SER A 18 -12.41 -8.47 -2.34
C SER A 18 -12.53 -8.09 -3.82
N GLY A 19 -11.48 -8.30 -4.61
CA GLY A 19 -11.49 -8.01 -6.05
C GLY A 19 -12.32 -8.99 -6.88
N ILE A 20 -12.36 -10.28 -6.47
CA ILE A 20 -13.15 -11.33 -7.12
C ILE A 20 -14.64 -11.24 -6.72
N ALA A 21 -14.94 -10.79 -5.50
CA ALA A 21 -16.30 -10.76 -4.97
C ALA A 21 -17.25 -9.75 -5.65
N ILE A 22 -16.77 -8.93 -6.59
CA ILE A 22 -17.62 -8.07 -7.41
C ILE A 22 -18.23 -8.93 -8.53
N PRO A 23 -19.55 -9.21 -8.53
CA PRO A 23 -20.16 -10.05 -9.55
C PRO A 23 -20.02 -9.38 -10.92
N ILE A 24 -19.57 -10.13 -11.92
CA ILE A 24 -19.55 -9.72 -13.33
C ILE A 24 -20.99 -9.57 -13.91
N SER A 25 -22.03 -9.75 -13.09
CA SER A 25 -23.42 -9.96 -13.54
C SER A 25 -24.36 -8.75 -13.51
N GLU A 26 -23.90 -7.51 -13.31
CA GLU A 26 -24.78 -6.32 -13.32
C GLU A 26 -24.36 -5.20 -14.29
N SER A 27 -23.82 -5.54 -15.45
CA SER A 27 -23.64 -4.56 -16.54
C SER A 27 -24.15 -5.09 -17.88
N LYS A 28 -25.49 -5.21 -17.99
CA LYS A 28 -26.21 -5.08 -19.28
C LYS A 28 -26.25 -3.60 -19.73
N GLY A 29 -25.12 -2.92 -19.60
CA GLY A 29 -24.87 -1.57 -20.08
C GLY A 29 -23.39 -1.52 -20.42
N THR A 30 -23.10 -1.20 -21.68
CA THR A 30 -21.77 -0.87 -22.21
C THR A 30 -20.91 -0.18 -21.14
N TYR A 31 -19.91 -0.89 -20.61
CA TYR A 31 -18.73 -0.46 -19.82
C TYR A 31 -18.40 -1.58 -18.82
N GLN A 32 -17.53 -2.52 -19.22
CA GLN A 32 -16.92 -3.48 -18.29
C GLN A 32 -16.04 -2.67 -17.31
N LYS A 33 -16.53 -2.47 -16.09
CA LYS A 33 -15.75 -1.80 -15.05
C LYS A 33 -14.73 -2.80 -14.50
N ASP A 34 -13.56 -2.86 -15.14
CA ASP A 34 -12.40 -3.60 -14.62
C ASP A 34 -12.21 -3.26 -13.13
N SER A 35 -12.42 -4.23 -12.24
CA SER A 35 -12.15 -4.10 -10.81
C SER A 35 -10.63 -4.06 -10.60
N ARG A 36 -10.08 -2.85 -10.70
CA ARG A 36 -8.65 -2.59 -10.54
C ARG A 36 -8.35 -2.32 -9.08
N THR A 37 -7.78 -3.28 -8.38
CA THR A 37 -7.29 -3.09 -7.01
C THR A 37 -5.78 -2.88 -6.99
N THR A 38 -5.29 -2.06 -6.05
CA THR A 38 -3.87 -1.78 -5.89
C THR A 38 -3.44 -2.16 -4.48
N VAL A 39 -2.30 -2.85 -4.37
CA VAL A 39 -1.73 -3.27 -3.08
C VAL A 39 -0.21 -3.10 -3.08
N CYS A 40 0.36 -2.73 -1.95
CA CYS A 40 1.81 -2.69 -1.78
C CYS A 40 2.28 -3.93 -1.02
N VAL A 41 3.29 -4.62 -1.55
CA VAL A 41 3.86 -5.80 -0.92
C VAL A 41 5.38 -5.83 -1.09
N MET A 42 6.05 -6.57 -0.23
CA MET A 42 7.46 -6.91 -0.38
C MET A 42 7.59 -8.18 -1.24
N LEU A 43 8.26 -8.06 -2.40
CA LEU A 43 8.58 -9.20 -3.26
C LEU A 43 10.02 -9.68 -3.04
N ARG A 44 10.19 -10.99 -2.99
CA ARG A 44 11.47 -11.67 -2.86
C ARG A 44 12.33 -11.36 -4.08
N ARG A 45 13.57 -10.92 -3.83
CA ARG A 45 14.56 -10.75 -4.89
C ARG A 45 15.03 -12.14 -5.35
N TYR A 46 15.08 -12.35 -6.66
CA TYR A 46 15.65 -13.57 -7.24
C TYR A 46 17.13 -13.71 -6.84
N ARG A 47 17.54 -14.95 -6.54
CA ARG A 47 18.87 -15.31 -6.03
C ARG A 47 19.48 -16.30 -7.00
N GLY A 48 20.03 -15.78 -8.10
CA GLY A 48 20.69 -16.59 -9.11
C GLY A 48 22.19 -16.70 -8.86
N LEU A 49 22.81 -17.76 -9.37
CA LEU A 49 24.27 -17.95 -9.33
C LEU A 49 25.05 -16.72 -9.81
N ARG A 50 24.57 -16.04 -10.86
CA ARG A 50 25.25 -14.87 -11.44
C ARG A 50 25.26 -13.65 -10.51
N SER A 51 24.23 -13.49 -9.67
CA SER A 51 24.06 -12.33 -8.80
C SER A 51 24.52 -12.59 -7.37
N ASP A 52 24.42 -13.86 -6.94
CA ASP A 52 24.58 -14.26 -5.54
C ASP A 52 25.64 -15.36 -5.36
N GLY A 53 26.37 -15.73 -6.41
CA GLY A 53 27.52 -16.66 -6.35
C GLY A 53 27.16 -18.08 -5.91
N TYR A 54 28.18 -18.86 -5.57
CA TYR A 54 28.02 -20.17 -4.92
C TYR A 54 27.59 -20.00 -3.44
N GLY A 55 26.91 -20.99 -2.85
CA GLY A 55 26.44 -20.92 -1.46
C GLY A 55 25.12 -20.17 -1.25
N ILE A 56 24.24 -20.18 -2.27
CA ILE A 56 22.95 -19.46 -2.25
C ILE A 56 22.06 -19.87 -1.06
N THR A 57 22.12 -21.12 -0.63
CA THR A 57 21.34 -21.65 0.49
C THR A 57 21.66 -20.98 1.84
N GLY A 58 22.89 -20.49 2.04
CA GLY A 58 23.33 -19.89 3.32
C GLY A 58 23.15 -18.37 3.43
N LYS A 59 22.82 -17.70 2.32
CA LYS A 59 22.68 -16.23 2.29
C LYS A 59 21.26 -15.79 2.65
N THR A 60 21.10 -14.58 3.21
CA THR A 60 19.81 -14.05 3.64
C THR A 60 18.89 -13.72 2.46
N VAL A 61 17.58 -13.94 2.62
CA VAL A 61 16.59 -13.64 1.58
C VAL A 61 16.26 -12.15 1.62
N ALA A 62 16.61 -11.42 0.56
CA ALA A 62 16.27 -10.01 0.42
C ALA A 62 14.88 -9.82 -0.21
N TYR A 63 14.15 -8.81 0.27
CA TYR A 63 12.87 -8.38 -0.28
C TYR A 63 12.93 -6.92 -0.68
N LYS A 64 12.11 -6.53 -1.67
CA LYS A 64 11.97 -5.14 -2.11
C LYS A 64 10.49 -4.75 -2.23
N PRO A 65 10.14 -3.47 -1.99
CA PRO A 65 8.75 -3.03 -2.07
C PRO A 65 8.29 -2.86 -3.51
N PHE A 66 7.09 -3.34 -3.81
CA PHE A 66 6.42 -3.18 -5.10
C PHE A 66 4.97 -2.74 -4.89
N ARG A 67 4.50 -1.88 -5.79
CA ARG A 67 3.08 -1.60 -5.99
C ARG A 67 2.56 -2.60 -7.02
N LEU A 68 1.61 -3.43 -6.61
CA LEU A 68 0.91 -4.37 -7.46
C LEU A 68 -0.42 -3.77 -7.88
N VAL A 69 -0.71 -3.85 -9.17
CA VAL A 69 -2.03 -3.58 -9.73
C VAL A 69 -2.61 -4.92 -10.17
N LEU A 70 -3.75 -5.28 -9.59
CA LEU A 70 -4.45 -6.55 -9.84
C LEU A 70 -5.61 -6.28 -10.79
N ASN A 71 -5.70 -7.06 -11.87
CA ASN A 71 -6.81 -7.01 -12.82
C ASN A 71 -7.33 -8.43 -13.05
N PHE A 72 -8.62 -8.63 -12.84
CA PHE A 72 -9.29 -9.90 -13.11
C PHE A 72 -9.87 -9.89 -14.52
N ARG A 73 -9.66 -10.97 -15.28
CA ARG A 73 -10.16 -11.11 -16.65
C ARG A 73 -10.76 -12.48 -16.85
N GLU A 74 -11.87 -12.55 -17.56
CA GLU A 74 -12.41 -13.83 -18.01
C GLU A 74 -11.58 -14.38 -19.18
N ALA A 75 -11.19 -15.65 -19.10
CA ALA A 75 -10.56 -16.33 -20.21
C ALA A 75 -11.64 -16.69 -21.24
N SER A 76 -11.63 -16.04 -22.40
CA SER A 76 -12.44 -16.49 -23.54
C SER A 76 -11.87 -17.80 -24.08
N GLU A 77 -12.67 -18.87 -24.03
CA GLU A 77 -12.31 -20.14 -24.67
C GLU A 77 -12.40 -19.96 -26.20
N LYS A 78 -11.26 -20.07 -26.89
CA LYS A 78 -11.27 -20.25 -28.34
C LYS A 78 -11.65 -21.70 -28.62
N THR A 79 -12.93 -21.93 -28.91
CA THR A 79 -13.45 -23.24 -29.35
C THR A 79 -12.65 -23.72 -30.56
N SER A 80 -11.84 -24.76 -30.38
CA SER A 80 -11.35 -25.58 -31.48
C SER A 80 -11.63 -27.04 -31.14
N SER A 81 -12.55 -27.61 -31.93
CA SER A 81 -12.86 -29.03 -32.14
C SER A 81 -13.37 -29.89 -30.97
N GLY A 82 -14.69 -30.08 -30.96
CA GLY A 82 -15.29 -31.42 -31.07
C GLY A 82 -15.36 -32.29 -29.82
N SER A 83 -16.45 -32.17 -29.06
CA SER A 83 -17.19 -33.34 -28.58
C SER A 83 -18.55 -32.94 -28.00
N LEU A 84 -19.58 -33.60 -28.52
CA LEU A 84 -20.96 -33.54 -28.05
C LEU A 84 -21.07 -34.35 -26.75
N SER A 85 -21.25 -33.69 -25.61
CA SER A 85 -21.93 -34.28 -24.45
C SER A 85 -22.48 -33.18 -23.56
N ASN A 86 -23.80 -33.18 -23.40
CA ASN A 86 -24.56 -32.29 -22.53
C ASN A 86 -24.19 -32.48 -21.05
N ILE A 87 -24.32 -31.38 -20.29
CA ILE A 87 -24.09 -31.19 -18.85
C ILE A 87 -22.61 -30.98 -18.47
N VAL A 88 -22.13 -29.75 -18.60
CA VAL A 88 -20.95 -29.24 -17.87
C VAL A 88 -21.28 -27.82 -17.43
N PRO A 89 -21.15 -27.45 -16.14
CA PRO A 89 -21.32 -26.07 -15.72
C PRO A 89 -20.26 -25.26 -16.45
N THR A 90 -20.65 -24.17 -17.11
CA THR A 90 -19.73 -23.23 -17.74
C THR A 90 -18.75 -22.74 -16.68
N SER A 91 -17.59 -23.40 -16.55
CA SER A 91 -16.59 -23.03 -15.55
C SER A 91 -15.92 -21.78 -16.08
N THR A 92 -16.45 -20.61 -15.73
CA THR A 92 -15.85 -19.33 -16.04
C THR A 92 -14.43 -19.32 -15.47
N ARG A 93 -13.43 -19.45 -16.35
CA ARG A 93 -12.01 -19.42 -15.98
C ARG A 93 -11.61 -17.97 -15.80
N ILE A 94 -11.31 -17.59 -14.56
CA ILE A 94 -10.85 -16.24 -14.22
C ILE A 94 -9.32 -16.23 -14.20
N LEU A 95 -8.73 -15.29 -14.95
CA LEU A 95 -7.31 -14.98 -14.95
C LEU A 95 -7.05 -13.75 -14.09
N LEU A 96 -6.00 -13.81 -13.27
CA LEU A 96 -5.48 -12.65 -12.55
C LEU A 96 -4.22 -12.14 -13.26
N VAL A 97 -4.30 -10.92 -13.80
CA VAL A 97 -3.16 -10.20 -14.38
C VAL A 97 -2.59 -9.24 -13.32
N VAL A 98 -1.33 -9.45 -12.95
CA VAL A 98 -0.63 -8.64 -11.94
C VAL A 98 0.46 -7.80 -12.60
N CYS A 99 0.36 -6.47 -12.48
CA CYS A 99 1.42 -5.55 -12.88
C CYS A 99 2.17 -5.08 -11.63
N ALA A 100 3.48 -5.38 -11.55
CA ALA A 100 4.32 -5.00 -10.42
C ALA A 100 5.25 -3.83 -10.78
N THR A 101 5.16 -2.71 -10.06
CA THR A 101 6.08 -1.56 -10.21
C THR A 101 6.94 -1.41 -8.94
N PRO A 102 8.28 -1.38 -9.04
CA PRO A 102 9.12 -1.20 -7.85
C PRO A 102 8.89 0.18 -7.23
N ILE A 103 8.78 0.22 -5.90
CA ILE A 103 8.70 1.48 -5.14
C ILE A 103 10.13 1.90 -4.78
N ARG A 104 10.43 3.19 -4.93
CA ARG A 104 11.73 3.78 -4.60
C ARG A 104 11.53 4.90 -3.59
N SER A 105 12.53 5.13 -2.76
CA SER A 105 12.60 6.30 -1.88
C SER A 105 12.44 7.58 -2.70
N VAL A 106 11.69 8.54 -2.17
CA VAL A 106 11.64 9.89 -2.74
C VAL A 106 12.95 10.67 -2.54
N TYR A 107 13.68 10.35 -1.46
CA TYR A 107 14.97 10.93 -1.13
C TYR A 107 16.08 10.30 -1.95
N LYS A 108 16.93 11.14 -2.53
CA LYS A 108 18.16 10.76 -3.23
C LYS A 108 19.40 10.97 -2.35
N ASN A 109 19.38 12.03 -1.54
CA ASN A 109 20.51 12.45 -0.71
C ASN A 109 20.10 12.55 0.77
N PRO A 110 21.03 12.35 1.73
CA PRO A 110 20.79 12.65 3.14
C PRO A 110 20.47 14.13 3.35
N GLY A 111 19.48 14.44 4.19
CA GLY A 111 19.11 15.83 4.52
C GLY A 111 18.45 16.63 3.38
N GLU A 112 17.97 15.95 2.33
CA GLU A 112 17.34 16.59 1.17
C GLU A 112 16.04 17.33 1.54
N LEU A 113 15.95 18.60 1.15
CA LEU A 113 14.73 19.40 1.27
C LEU A 113 13.85 19.20 0.03
N LEU A 114 12.68 18.60 0.21
CA LEU A 114 11.80 18.20 -0.91
C LEU A 114 10.80 19.28 -1.34
N ALA A 115 11.14 20.57 -1.30
CA ALA A 115 10.20 21.70 -1.45
C ALA A 115 9.11 21.52 -2.54
N HIS A 116 9.48 21.37 -3.82
CA HIS A 116 8.52 21.23 -4.93
C HIS A 116 8.27 19.78 -5.36
N ARG A 117 8.99 18.81 -4.77
CA ARG A 117 8.91 17.39 -5.12
C ARG A 117 8.31 16.55 -3.99
N SER A 118 7.87 17.20 -2.92
CA SER A 118 7.34 16.52 -1.74
C SER A 118 6.08 15.75 -2.14
N PRO A 119 6.05 14.42 -1.95
CA PRO A 119 4.82 13.67 -2.16
C PRO A 119 3.76 14.20 -1.20
N LYS A 120 2.60 14.54 -1.73
CA LYS A 120 1.41 14.82 -0.92
C LYS A 120 0.70 13.49 -0.67
N PHE A 121 0.36 13.24 0.58
CA PHE A 121 -0.32 12.03 1.00
C PHE A 121 -1.16 12.34 2.24
N SER A 122 -2.11 11.47 2.55
CA SER A 122 -2.94 11.61 3.74
C SER A 122 -2.82 10.39 4.64
N THR A 123 -2.97 10.62 5.94
CA THR A 123 -3.16 9.56 6.94
C THR A 123 -4.39 9.88 7.76
N ARG A 124 -5.03 8.86 8.31
CA ARG A 124 -6.18 9.00 9.23
C ARG A 124 -5.96 8.10 10.42
N HIS A 125 -6.36 8.58 11.59
CA HIS A 125 -6.42 7.80 12.81
C HIS A 125 -7.77 7.98 13.50
N SER A 126 -8.11 7.02 14.38
CA SER A 126 -9.26 7.10 15.27
C SER A 126 -9.05 8.17 16.36
N SER A 127 -10.10 8.47 17.13
CA SER A 127 -10.00 9.32 18.32
C SER A 127 -9.04 8.79 19.39
N THR A 128 -8.78 7.48 19.39
CA THR A 128 -7.78 6.83 20.26
C THR A 128 -6.36 6.89 19.71
N GLY A 129 -6.14 7.54 18.55
CA GLY A 129 -4.83 7.68 17.94
C GLY A 129 -4.38 6.47 17.12
N ILE A 130 -5.24 5.48 16.86
CA ILE A 130 -4.87 4.30 16.06
C ILE A 130 -5.01 4.62 14.57
N LEU A 131 -3.95 4.43 13.79
CA LEU A 131 -3.97 4.64 12.34
C LEU A 131 -4.97 3.70 11.65
N THR A 132 -5.91 4.27 10.91
CA THR A 132 -6.96 3.55 10.18
C THR A 132 -6.77 3.61 8.67
N HIS A 133 -6.07 4.63 8.17
CA HIS A 133 -5.78 4.80 6.76
C HIS A 133 -4.41 5.43 6.56
N VAL A 134 -3.66 4.91 5.59
CA VAL A 134 -2.39 5.47 5.11
C VAL A 134 -2.41 5.41 3.59
N ASP A 135 -2.28 6.57 2.96
CA ASP A 135 -2.23 6.66 1.50
C ASP A 135 -0.97 5.98 0.93
N ILE A 136 -1.09 5.34 -0.22
CA ILE A 136 -0.01 4.60 -0.88
C ILE A 136 1.15 5.53 -1.25
N ALA A 137 0.88 6.81 -1.51
CA ALA A 137 1.90 7.81 -1.80
C ALA A 137 2.88 8.02 -0.63
N ALA A 138 2.45 7.77 0.61
CA ALA A 138 3.29 7.86 1.80
C ALA A 138 4.40 6.79 1.82
N VAL A 139 4.22 5.66 1.14
CA VAL A 139 5.16 4.52 1.17
C VAL A 139 6.56 4.92 0.70
N SER A 140 6.65 5.74 -0.34
CA SER A 140 7.95 6.19 -0.85
C SER A 140 8.63 7.24 0.04
N ALA A 141 7.88 7.92 0.91
CA ALA A 141 8.41 8.87 1.89
C ALA A 141 8.77 8.17 3.21
N PHE A 142 7.90 7.31 3.73
CA PHE A 142 8.12 6.70 5.04
C PHE A 142 8.85 5.35 4.99
N GLY A 143 8.83 4.67 3.86
CA GLY A 143 9.38 3.32 3.72
C GLY A 143 8.53 2.22 4.36
N TYR A 144 7.47 2.58 5.11
CA TYR A 144 6.47 1.62 5.60
C TYR A 144 5.46 1.29 4.52
N LEU A 145 5.03 0.03 4.43
CA LEU A 145 3.81 -0.31 3.69
C LEU A 145 2.58 0.08 4.51
N PRO A 146 1.41 0.36 3.91
CA PRO A 146 0.23 0.78 4.67
C PRO A 146 -0.14 -0.21 5.78
N GLN A 147 -0.04 -1.52 5.52
CA GLN A 147 -0.29 -2.58 6.50
C GLN A 147 0.75 -2.65 7.64
N ASP A 148 1.93 -2.04 7.48
CA ASP A 148 2.94 -1.95 8.56
C ASP A 148 2.61 -0.81 9.54
N MET A 149 1.75 0.13 9.15
CA MET A 149 1.37 1.31 9.95
C MET A 149 -0.07 1.23 10.50
N ILE A 150 -1.02 0.76 9.69
CA ILE A 150 -2.43 0.65 10.08
C ILE A 150 -2.55 -0.28 11.30
N GLY A 151 -3.35 0.13 12.27
CA GLY A 151 -3.53 -0.57 13.54
C GLY A 151 -2.53 -0.17 14.63
N ARG A 152 -1.52 0.64 14.32
CA ARG A 152 -0.56 1.16 15.30
C ARG A 152 -0.94 2.55 15.82
N PRO A 153 -0.57 2.91 17.06
CA PRO A 153 -0.71 4.28 17.56
C PRO A 153 0.12 5.25 16.72
N ILE A 154 -0.47 6.38 16.31
CA ILE A 154 0.23 7.46 15.59
C ILE A 154 1.34 8.08 16.45
N LEU A 155 1.17 8.05 17.78
CA LEU A 155 2.13 8.57 18.75
C LEU A 155 3.48 7.84 18.71
N ASP A 156 3.51 6.55 18.30
CA ASP A 156 4.76 5.78 18.13
C ASP A 156 5.70 6.39 17.08
N PHE A 157 5.15 7.19 16.18
CA PHE A 157 5.88 7.78 15.07
C PHE A 157 6.33 9.22 15.35
N TYR A 158 5.86 9.84 16.42
CA TYR A 158 6.30 11.19 16.77
C TYR A 158 7.61 11.18 17.55
N HIS A 159 8.45 12.19 17.32
CA HIS A 159 9.64 12.37 18.12
C HIS A 159 9.25 12.73 19.57
N PRO A 160 9.86 12.13 20.61
CA PRO A 160 9.49 12.36 22.00
C PRO A 160 9.52 13.84 22.43
N GLU A 161 10.52 14.59 21.96
CA GLU A 161 10.65 16.03 22.24
C GLU A 161 9.54 16.89 21.59
N ASP A 162 8.88 16.39 20.55
CA ASP A 162 7.84 17.15 19.82
C ASP A 162 6.43 16.90 20.40
N LEU A 163 6.28 15.92 21.31
CA LEU A 163 4.97 15.51 21.84
C LEU A 163 4.21 16.64 22.53
N GLN A 164 4.91 17.50 23.27
CA GLN A 164 4.28 18.63 23.97
C GLN A 164 3.72 19.66 22.98
N MET A 165 4.44 19.93 21.89
CA MET A 165 3.98 20.82 20.83
C MET A 165 2.82 20.21 20.06
N LEU A 166 2.93 18.92 19.71
CA LEU A 166 1.86 18.17 19.03
C LEU A 166 0.59 18.09 19.86
N LYS A 167 0.68 17.98 21.20
CA LYS A 167 -0.50 18.06 22.07
C LYS A 167 -1.25 19.38 21.85
N GLY A 168 -0.54 20.50 21.77
CA GLY A 168 -1.15 21.81 21.48
C GLY A 168 -1.81 21.84 20.09
N VAL A 169 -1.18 21.23 19.08
CA VAL A 169 -1.76 21.06 17.73
C VAL A 169 -3.09 20.28 17.83
N TYR A 170 -3.11 19.15 18.52
CA TYR A 170 -4.33 18.35 18.69
C TYR A 170 -5.44 19.08 19.44
N GLU A 171 -5.12 19.86 20.47
CA GLU A 171 -6.10 20.71 21.16
C GLU A 171 -6.74 21.73 20.21
N VAL A 172 -5.96 22.32 19.31
CA VAL A 172 -6.46 23.24 18.28
C VAL A 172 -7.33 22.50 17.27
N VAL A 173 -6.93 21.31 16.81
CA VAL A 173 -7.71 20.48 15.88
C VAL A 173 -9.08 20.14 16.46
N ILE A 174 -9.14 19.74 17.74
CA ILE A 174 -10.40 19.44 18.42
C ILE A 174 -11.28 20.69 18.53
N LYS A 175 -10.72 21.82 18.93
CA LYS A 175 -11.47 23.09 19.05
C LYS A 175 -11.99 23.58 17.70
N LYS A 176 -11.16 23.50 16.66
CA LYS A 176 -11.52 23.95 15.30
C LYS A 176 -12.48 23.01 14.60
N GLY A 177 -12.35 21.70 14.78
CA GLY A 177 -13.25 20.70 14.19
C GLY A 177 -14.67 20.74 14.76
N GLN A 178 -14.86 21.35 15.93
CA GLN A 178 -16.19 21.59 16.52
C GLN A 178 -16.88 22.83 15.91
N ALA A 179 -16.12 23.83 15.48
CA ALA A 179 -16.63 24.89 14.62
C ALA A 179 -16.61 24.40 13.17
N ALA A 180 -17.40 24.96 12.26
CA ALA A 180 -17.22 24.71 10.82
C ALA A 180 -15.94 25.38 10.27
N GLY A 181 -14.84 25.33 11.03
CA GLY A 181 -13.58 25.99 10.77
C GLY A 181 -12.84 25.33 9.61
N GLY A 182 -12.26 26.17 8.75
CA GLY A 182 -11.43 25.74 7.62
C GLY A 182 -10.11 25.08 8.05
N PRO A 183 -9.34 24.60 7.06
CA PRO A 183 -8.14 23.80 7.29
C PRO A 183 -7.11 24.51 8.16
N PHE A 184 -6.38 23.73 8.96
CA PHE A 184 -5.33 24.23 9.84
C PHE A 184 -3.98 23.56 9.54
N SER A 185 -3.00 24.36 9.15
CA SER A 185 -1.61 23.91 9.02
C SER A 185 -0.91 23.89 10.38
N SER A 186 -0.31 22.76 10.69
CA SER A 186 0.58 22.59 11.85
C SER A 186 1.97 23.18 11.58
N MET A 187 2.69 23.50 12.66
CA MET A 187 4.14 23.68 12.58
C MET A 187 4.81 22.36 12.19
N THR A 188 5.98 22.45 11.57
CA THR A 188 6.73 21.26 11.19
C THR A 188 7.14 20.43 12.41
N TYR A 189 6.96 19.11 12.34
CA TYR A 189 7.34 18.19 13.41
C TYR A 189 8.10 16.97 12.86
N ARG A 190 8.85 16.28 13.72
CA ARG A 190 9.62 15.09 13.34
C ARG A 190 8.75 13.83 13.39
N PHE A 191 8.84 13.04 12.32
CA PHE A 191 8.13 11.78 12.15
C PHE A 191 9.11 10.65 11.85
N LEU A 192 9.01 9.56 12.60
CA LEU A 192 9.83 8.36 12.50
C LEU A 192 9.50 7.60 11.22
N ILE A 193 10.52 7.24 10.46
CA ILE A 193 10.41 6.44 9.22
C ILE A 193 11.06 5.06 9.39
N GLN A 194 10.79 4.16 8.44
CA GLN A 194 11.10 2.72 8.55
C GLN A 194 12.58 2.40 8.80
N ASN A 195 13.50 3.27 8.42
CA ASN A 195 14.93 3.07 8.66
C ASN A 195 15.41 3.57 10.03
N GLY A 196 14.50 4.03 10.90
CA GLY A 196 14.81 4.56 12.23
C GLY A 196 15.22 6.04 12.26
N CYS A 197 15.30 6.69 11.10
CA CYS A 197 15.54 8.13 11.02
C CYS A 197 14.23 8.91 11.19
N TYR A 198 14.37 10.24 11.34
CA TYR A 198 13.24 11.16 11.36
C TYR A 198 13.21 12.02 10.10
N VAL A 199 12.01 12.31 9.62
CA VAL A 199 11.74 13.30 8.58
C VAL A 199 10.88 14.42 9.15
N THR A 200 11.02 15.63 8.61
CA THR A 200 10.16 16.76 8.99
C THR A 200 8.91 16.78 8.13
N LEU A 201 7.75 16.83 8.78
CA LEU A 201 6.44 16.91 8.12
C LEU A 201 5.77 18.24 8.43
N GLU A 202 5.11 18.78 7.42
CA GLU A 202 4.09 19.81 7.56
C GLU A 202 2.74 19.15 7.26
N THR A 203 1.78 19.32 8.16
CA THR A 203 0.46 18.68 8.02
C THR A 203 -0.65 19.71 8.08
N GLU A 204 -1.57 19.61 7.13
CA GLU A 204 -2.85 20.28 7.12
C GLU A 204 -3.90 19.33 7.72
N TRP A 205 -4.66 19.83 8.70
CA TRP A 205 -5.67 19.10 9.47
C TRP A 205 -7.08 19.55 9.11
#